data_AF-A0A8T2S8F2-F1
#
_entry.id   AF-A0A8T2S8F2-F1
#
_cell.length_a   1.000
_cell.length_b   1.000
_cell.length_c   1.000
_cell.angle_alpha   90.00
_cell.angle_beta   90.00
_cell.angle_gamma   90.00
#
_symmetry.space_group_name_H-M   'P 1'
#
loop_
_entity.id
_entity.type
_entity.pdbx_description
1 polymer ?
#
loop_
_entity_poly.entity_id
_entity_poly.type
_entity_poly.pdbx_seq_one_letter_code
_entity_poly.pdbx_strand_id
1 'polypeptide(L)'
;MLDCNYRGGGILLLNPIRITISDCYITHFSSVGISVHKGHETFIHNSFLGQHITVGGDPQERNFSGTAIRLDSNDNDVTDVVIFSAQIGIEVLGQANIIKGVHCYNKATGWGGTGIMMRKGATQNRIIGCYMDYTGIVLEESNRITISNSYFLGDAFILLKAGTSGTAFGLSIVDNIFTGSDHGVPIVQAQGTFSLVKQTRVDDNSAAGMALRSTRARVSVSGFGNSWTADLSHVLLFPGAVAHVQYSFYTPQLNATNATATFPQHALQSITSSSITVVSDRPVDAVVSFSVDQSSYGDNEMQNMYHVTSRGLQMAPLKH
;
A
#
# COMPACT_ATOMS: atom_id res chain seq x y z
N MET A 1 15.52 29.84 10.97
CA MET A 1 14.26 29.46 11.65
C MET A 1 13.17 30.42 11.22
N LEU A 2 12.00 29.91 10.85
CA LEU A 2 10.78 30.67 10.55
C LEU A 2 9.72 30.30 11.60
N ASP A 3 9.46 31.21 12.53
CA ASP A 3 8.42 31.04 13.54
C ASP A 3 7.13 31.73 13.08
N CYS A 4 6.07 30.96 12.86
CA CYS A 4 4.78 31.48 12.41
C CYS A 4 3.92 32.00 13.58
N ASN A 5 4.38 31.87 14.84
CA ASN A 5 3.74 32.38 16.06
C ASN A 5 2.25 32.00 16.19
N TYR A 6 1.90 30.79 15.80
CA TYR A 6 0.53 30.24 15.74
C TYR A 6 -0.42 31.07 14.88
N ARG A 7 0.12 31.74 13.84
CA ARG A 7 -0.63 32.59 12.90
C ARG A 7 -0.37 32.16 11.47
N GLY A 8 -1.38 31.53 10.86
CA GLY A 8 -1.32 31.16 9.45
C GLY A 8 -0.25 30.11 9.17
N GLY A 9 0.45 30.28 8.05
CA GLY A 9 1.43 29.32 7.53
C GLY A 9 2.85 29.91 7.46
N GLY A 10 3.79 29.11 6.98
CA GLY A 10 5.18 29.52 6.77
C GLY A 10 5.42 30.05 5.36
N ILE A 11 5.68 29.16 4.42
CA ILE A 11 6.05 29.50 3.03
C ILE A 11 4.90 29.15 2.09
N LEU A 12 4.51 30.10 1.23
CA LEU A 12 3.56 29.90 0.15
C LEU A 12 4.24 30.11 -1.20
N LEU A 13 4.22 29.08 -2.05
CA LEU A 13 4.67 29.15 -3.44
C LEU A 13 3.47 29.09 -4.37
N LEU A 14 3.34 30.11 -5.23
CA LEU A 14 2.27 30.21 -6.22
C LEU A 14 2.85 30.09 -7.63
N ASN A 15 2.47 29.04 -8.34
CA ASN A 15 2.96 28.70 -9.68
C ASN A 15 4.51 28.68 -9.78
N PRO A 16 5.22 28.03 -8.84
CA PRO A 16 6.69 27.97 -8.89
C PRO A 16 7.19 27.10 -10.05
N ILE A 17 8.40 27.40 -10.52
CA ILE A 17 9.16 26.53 -11.41
C ILE A 17 10.57 26.47 -10.85
N ARG A 18 11.08 25.26 -10.57
CA ARG A 18 12.48 25.03 -10.13
C ARG A 18 12.86 25.83 -8.90
N ILE A 19 12.02 25.75 -7.86
CA ILE A 19 12.27 26.40 -6.58
C ILE A 19 12.79 25.37 -5.58
N THR A 20 13.76 25.79 -4.77
CA THR A 20 14.31 24.97 -3.69
C THR A 20 14.00 25.64 -2.34
N ILE A 21 13.49 24.85 -1.39
CA ILE A 21 13.39 25.20 0.03
C ILE A 21 14.26 24.19 0.78
N SER A 22 15.36 24.66 1.36
CA SER A 22 16.29 23.79 2.09
C SER A 22 16.70 24.36 3.44
N ASP A 23 17.16 23.48 4.33
CA ASP A 23 17.81 23.85 5.60
C ASP A 23 16.96 24.76 6.49
N CYS A 24 15.64 24.56 6.43
CA CYS A 24 14.66 25.35 7.13
C CYS A 24 14.23 24.67 8.44
N TYR A 25 13.97 25.48 9.45
CA TYR A 25 13.29 25.07 10.69
C TYR A 25 12.02 25.92 10.80
N ILE A 26 10.85 25.35 10.51
CA ILE A 26 9.57 26.07 10.40
C ILE A 26 8.64 25.59 11.51
N THR A 27 8.20 26.50 12.36
CA THR A 27 7.37 26.14 13.53
C THR A 27 6.14 26.98 13.71
N HIS A 28 5.26 26.52 14.61
CA HIS A 28 4.11 27.27 15.09
C HIS A 28 3.18 27.74 13.98
N PHE A 29 3.05 26.99 12.88
CA PHE A 29 2.02 27.25 11.87
C PHE A 29 0.65 26.78 12.40
N SER A 30 -0.40 27.57 12.19
CA SER A 30 -1.78 27.17 12.49
C SER A 30 -2.55 26.67 11.27
N SER A 31 -2.00 26.86 10.06
CA SER A 31 -2.53 26.33 8.81
C SER A 31 -1.53 25.40 8.12
N VAL A 32 -0.72 25.90 7.18
CA VAL A 32 0.20 25.09 6.38
C VAL A 32 1.64 25.59 6.53
N GLY A 33 2.57 24.73 6.94
CA GLY A 33 3.99 25.07 7.07
C GLY A 33 4.61 25.50 5.73
N ILE A 34 4.58 24.62 4.72
CA ILE A 34 4.93 24.91 3.33
C ILE A 34 3.77 24.52 2.42
N SER A 35 3.28 25.46 1.62
CA SER A 35 2.21 25.23 0.64
C SER A 35 2.72 25.51 -0.76
N VAL A 36 2.64 24.51 -1.64
CA VAL A 36 3.02 24.62 -3.06
C VAL A 36 1.75 24.48 -3.89
N HIS A 37 1.37 25.54 -4.62
CA HIS A 37 0.17 25.56 -5.43
C HIS A 37 0.50 25.80 -6.91
N LYS A 38 0.09 24.85 -7.78
CA LYS A 38 0.48 24.77 -9.20
C LYS A 38 1.99 24.72 -9.39
N GLY A 39 2.45 24.91 -10.62
CA GLY A 39 3.87 24.87 -10.93
C GLY A 39 4.42 23.45 -11.03
N HIS A 40 5.73 23.36 -11.20
CA HIS A 40 6.48 22.12 -11.39
C HIS A 40 7.85 22.20 -10.72
N GLU A 41 8.44 21.05 -10.36
CA GLU A 41 9.84 20.93 -9.95
C GLU A 41 10.18 21.76 -8.70
N THR A 42 9.38 21.68 -7.63
CA THR A 42 9.78 22.20 -6.32
C THR A 42 10.53 21.15 -5.53
N PHE A 43 11.68 21.52 -4.97
CA PHE A 43 12.51 20.66 -4.12
C PHE A 43 12.45 21.15 -2.69
N ILE A 44 11.94 20.34 -1.76
CA ILE A 44 11.90 20.64 -0.33
C ILE A 44 12.79 19.61 0.38
N HIS A 45 13.88 20.05 1.01
CA HIS A 45 14.80 19.08 1.64
C HIS A 45 15.51 19.58 2.89
N ASN A 46 16.11 18.64 3.64
CA ASN A 46 16.93 18.91 4.83
C ASN A 46 16.28 19.87 5.83
N SER A 47 14.99 19.70 6.09
CA SER A 47 14.20 20.68 6.84
C SER A 47 13.44 20.04 7.99
N PHE A 48 13.11 20.85 8.99
CA PHE A 48 12.33 20.48 10.16
C PHE A 48 11.06 21.30 10.18
N LEU A 49 9.90 20.65 10.25
CA LEU A 49 8.61 21.32 10.28
C LEU A 49 7.73 20.77 11.39
N GLY A 50 7.20 21.64 12.25
CA GLY A 50 6.17 21.20 13.18
C GLY A 50 5.36 22.31 13.83
N GLN A 51 4.09 22.04 14.08
CA GLN A 51 3.20 23.03 14.68
C GLN A 51 3.58 23.32 16.13
N HIS A 52 4.06 22.33 16.89
CA HIS A 52 4.50 22.48 18.28
C HIS A 52 5.89 21.87 18.48
N ILE A 53 6.80 22.56 19.15
CA ILE A 53 8.15 22.04 19.43
C ILE A 53 8.08 21.09 20.63
N THR A 54 7.89 19.81 20.36
CA THR A 54 7.78 18.74 21.37
C THR A 54 8.42 17.45 20.84
N VAL A 55 8.80 16.56 21.77
CA VAL A 55 9.43 15.26 21.49
C VAL A 55 8.47 14.08 21.71
N GLY A 56 7.16 14.34 21.67
CA GLY A 56 6.10 13.36 21.90
C GLY A 56 5.49 13.43 23.31
N GLY A 57 4.30 12.85 23.46
CA GLY A 57 3.59 12.84 24.75
C GLY A 57 3.00 14.19 25.16
N ASP A 58 2.84 15.11 24.22
CA ASP A 58 2.20 16.40 24.49
C ASP A 58 0.72 16.18 24.85
N PRO A 59 0.25 16.64 26.03
CA PRO A 59 -1.16 16.52 26.42
C PRO A 59 -2.14 17.15 25.42
N GLN A 60 -1.67 18.08 24.58
CA GLN A 60 -2.44 18.78 23.56
C GLN A 60 -2.36 18.14 22.17
N GLU A 61 -1.69 17.00 22.00
CA GLU A 61 -1.49 16.39 20.68
C GLU A 61 -2.81 16.12 19.93
N ARG A 62 -3.86 15.75 20.66
CA ARG A 62 -5.22 15.59 20.12
C ARG A 62 -5.76 16.84 19.43
N ASN A 63 -5.24 18.01 19.77
CA ASN A 63 -5.67 19.31 19.26
C ASN A 63 -4.75 19.85 18.15
N PHE A 64 -3.67 19.16 17.80
CA PHE A 64 -2.85 19.53 16.64
C PHE A 64 -3.72 19.50 15.38
N SER A 65 -3.55 20.55 14.57
CA SER A 65 -4.46 20.90 13.47
C SER A 65 -3.76 21.29 12.17
N GLY A 66 -2.48 21.67 12.23
CA GLY A 66 -1.74 22.14 11.06
C GLY A 66 -1.36 21.02 10.09
N THR A 67 -1.08 21.41 8.85
CA THR A 67 -0.44 20.57 7.84
C THR A 67 1.00 21.03 7.65
N ALA A 68 2.00 20.16 7.75
CA ALA A 68 3.39 20.62 7.61
C ALA A 68 3.74 20.97 6.16
N ILE A 69 3.43 20.09 5.21
CA ILE A 69 3.65 20.32 3.78
C ILE A 69 2.38 20.00 2.99
N ARG A 70 1.99 20.90 2.08
CA ARG A 70 0.91 20.66 1.11
C ARG A 70 1.44 20.81 -0.31
N LEU A 71 1.32 19.73 -1.09
CA LEU A 71 1.70 19.67 -2.50
C LEU A 71 0.45 19.63 -3.39
N ASP A 72 0.00 20.81 -3.79
CA ASP A 72 -1.05 21.00 -4.81
C ASP A 72 -0.41 21.33 -6.17
N SER A 73 0.53 20.47 -6.57
CA SER A 73 1.38 20.61 -7.76
C SER A 73 2.06 19.29 -8.11
N ASN A 74 2.66 19.23 -9.30
CA ASN A 74 3.24 18.01 -9.85
C ASN A 74 4.77 18.07 -9.88
N ASP A 75 5.40 16.90 -10.02
CA ASP A 75 6.84 16.75 -10.27
C ASP A 75 7.73 17.35 -9.17
N ASN A 76 7.28 17.32 -7.91
CA ASN A 76 8.05 17.82 -6.77
C ASN A 76 8.81 16.70 -6.05
N ASP A 77 9.82 17.11 -5.29
CA ASP A 77 10.62 16.25 -4.42
C ASP A 77 10.54 16.76 -2.97
N VAL A 78 10.17 15.88 -2.04
CA VAL A 78 10.32 16.09 -0.60
C VAL A 78 11.30 15.06 -0.05
N THR A 79 12.49 15.50 0.32
CA THR A 79 13.62 14.63 0.69
C THR A 79 14.22 14.98 2.05
N ASP A 80 14.46 13.99 2.89
CA ASP A 80 15.22 14.17 4.15
C ASP A 80 14.61 15.27 5.05
N VAL A 81 13.28 15.26 5.17
CA VAL A 81 12.50 16.19 6.00
C VAL A 81 12.02 15.49 7.26
N VAL A 82 12.14 16.18 8.40
CA VAL A 82 11.58 15.75 9.68
C VAL A 82 10.32 16.55 9.98
N ILE A 83 9.21 15.85 10.20
CA ILE A 83 7.90 16.44 10.46
C ILE A 83 7.39 16.00 11.82
N PHE A 84 7.04 16.98 12.65
CA PHE A 84 6.63 16.75 14.03
C PHE A 84 5.38 17.54 14.40
N SER A 85 4.60 16.98 15.31
CA SER A 85 3.50 17.67 15.99
C SER A 85 2.48 18.39 15.09
N ALA A 86 2.29 17.96 13.85
CA ALA A 86 1.27 18.45 12.92
C ALA A 86 0.09 17.45 12.83
N GLN A 87 -1.11 17.89 12.46
CA GLN A 87 -2.21 16.96 12.17
C GLN A 87 -1.91 16.10 10.95
N ILE A 88 -1.47 16.74 9.86
CA ILE A 88 -1.06 16.07 8.64
C ILE A 88 0.41 16.38 8.40
N GLY A 89 1.23 15.36 8.19
CA GLY A 89 2.63 15.57 7.85
C GLY A 89 2.75 16.16 6.43
N ILE A 90 2.45 15.33 5.43
CA ILE A 90 2.44 15.74 4.01
C ILE A 90 1.07 15.45 3.41
N GLU A 91 0.43 16.47 2.85
CA GLU A 91 -0.79 16.36 2.06
C GLU A 91 -0.46 16.52 0.57
N VAL A 92 -0.75 15.50 -0.23
CA VAL A 92 -0.45 15.48 -1.67
C VAL A 92 -1.74 15.46 -2.46
N LEU A 93 -1.89 16.41 -3.38
CA LEU A 93 -3.01 16.52 -4.32
C LEU A 93 -2.56 16.32 -5.77
N GLY A 94 -1.32 16.70 -6.07
CA GLY A 94 -0.77 16.55 -7.41
C GLY A 94 -0.13 15.18 -7.69
N GLN A 95 0.38 15.05 -8.89
CA GLN A 95 0.87 13.80 -9.48
C GLN A 95 2.39 13.79 -9.59
N ALA A 96 2.94 12.59 -9.77
CA ALA A 96 4.35 12.37 -10.11
C ALA A 96 5.38 12.88 -9.07
N ASN A 97 4.96 13.21 -7.85
CA ASN A 97 5.84 13.62 -6.77
C ASN A 97 6.61 12.44 -6.19
N ILE A 98 7.77 12.73 -5.60
CA ILE A 98 8.54 11.79 -4.78
C ILE A 98 8.65 12.33 -3.36
N ILE A 99 8.39 11.45 -2.39
CA ILE A 99 8.58 11.69 -0.96
C ILE A 99 9.58 10.64 -0.50
N LYS A 100 10.74 11.06 0.00
CA LYS A 100 11.84 10.14 0.31
C LYS A 100 12.57 10.52 1.59
N GLY A 101 12.89 9.55 2.44
CA GLY A 101 13.68 9.81 3.65
C GLY A 101 12.97 10.71 4.66
N VAL A 102 11.63 10.82 4.58
CA VAL A 102 10.86 11.68 5.48
C VAL A 102 10.59 10.95 6.78
N HIS A 103 10.86 11.61 7.91
CA HIS A 103 10.48 11.12 9.23
C HIS A 103 9.26 11.87 9.72
N CYS A 104 8.12 11.18 9.79
CA CYS A 104 6.88 11.69 10.36
C CYS A 104 6.69 11.14 11.78
N TYR A 105 6.84 12.00 12.78
CA TYR A 105 6.36 11.77 14.15
C TYR A 105 5.36 12.88 14.53
N ASN A 106 4.48 13.19 13.58
CA ASN A 106 3.38 14.11 13.78
C ASN A 106 2.24 13.43 14.55
N LYS A 107 1.11 14.11 14.71
CA LYS A 107 -0.07 13.61 15.45
C LYS A 107 -0.32 12.12 15.17
N ALA A 108 -0.38 11.31 16.22
CA ALA A 108 -0.58 9.88 16.10
C ALA A 108 -1.90 9.53 15.39
N THR A 109 -1.91 8.42 14.66
CA THR A 109 -3.12 7.93 13.96
C THR A 109 -4.26 7.62 14.94
N GLY A 110 -3.95 7.15 16.15
CA GLY A 110 -4.97 6.95 17.20
C GLY A 110 -5.69 8.23 17.65
N TRP A 111 -5.16 9.41 17.32
CA TRP A 111 -5.78 10.71 17.55
C TRP A 111 -6.29 11.39 16.27
N GLY A 112 -6.32 10.66 15.16
CA GLY A 112 -6.79 11.15 13.86
C GLY A 112 -5.74 11.93 13.07
N GLY A 113 -4.46 11.84 13.43
CA GLY A 113 -3.38 12.36 12.61
C GLY A 113 -3.01 11.44 11.45
N THR A 114 -2.32 11.98 10.46
CA THR A 114 -1.85 11.24 9.28
C THR A 114 -0.46 11.71 8.91
N GLY A 115 0.49 10.80 8.71
CA GLY A 115 1.83 11.17 8.30
C GLY A 115 1.86 11.63 6.85
N ILE A 116 1.34 10.81 5.94
CA ILE A 116 1.23 11.16 4.52
C ILE A 116 -0.20 10.88 4.02
N MET A 117 -0.86 11.91 3.52
CA MET A 117 -2.20 11.86 2.96
C MET A 117 -2.13 12.05 1.45
N MET A 118 -2.42 10.99 0.68
CA MET A 118 -2.60 11.07 -0.77
C MET A 118 -4.07 11.28 -1.07
N ARG A 119 -4.41 12.49 -1.52
CA ARG A 119 -5.78 12.85 -1.88
C ARG A 119 -6.20 12.21 -3.19
N LYS A 120 -7.51 12.18 -3.42
CA LYS A 120 -8.07 11.77 -4.70
C LYS A 120 -7.40 12.52 -5.87
N GLY A 121 -6.99 11.79 -6.90
CA GLY A 121 -6.28 12.35 -8.07
C GLY A 121 -4.75 12.46 -7.93
N ALA A 122 -4.19 12.23 -6.73
CA ALA A 122 -2.74 12.21 -6.49
C ALA A 122 -2.09 10.89 -6.98
N THR A 123 -2.11 10.68 -8.29
CA THR A 123 -1.59 9.45 -8.92
C THR A 123 -0.10 9.54 -9.26
N GLN A 124 0.56 8.40 -9.52
CA GLN A 124 1.96 8.35 -9.99
C GLN A 124 2.99 8.84 -8.94
N ASN A 125 2.60 8.90 -7.67
CA ASN A 125 3.46 9.33 -6.57
C ASN A 125 4.26 8.16 -5.99
N ARG A 126 5.44 8.48 -5.43
CA ARG A 126 6.37 7.52 -4.83
C ARG A 126 6.71 7.94 -3.40
N ILE A 127 6.53 7.05 -2.43
CA ILE A 127 6.90 7.21 -1.02
C ILE A 127 7.97 6.16 -0.71
N ILE A 128 9.20 6.58 -0.38
CA ILE A 128 10.35 5.68 -0.34
C ILE A 128 11.22 5.96 0.88
N GLY A 129 11.54 4.93 1.66
CA GLY A 129 12.52 5.10 2.75
C GLY A 129 12.05 6.04 3.86
N CYS A 130 10.75 6.16 4.07
CA CYS A 130 10.20 7.04 5.11
C CYS A 130 10.14 6.33 6.46
N TYR A 131 10.18 7.10 7.54
CA TYR A 131 9.96 6.61 8.89
C TYR A 131 8.66 7.20 9.45
N MET A 132 7.72 6.33 9.78
CA MET A 132 6.35 6.62 10.16
C MET A 132 6.15 6.23 11.62
N ASP A 133 6.31 7.20 12.54
CA ASP A 133 6.33 7.00 13.98
C ASP A 133 4.94 7.29 14.59
N TYR A 134 4.21 6.23 14.98
CA TYR A 134 2.81 6.26 15.45
C TYR A 134 1.77 6.86 14.48
N THR A 135 2.17 7.13 13.23
CA THR A 135 1.32 7.79 12.23
C THR A 135 1.41 7.09 10.88
N GLY A 136 0.29 6.95 10.18
CA GLY A 136 0.19 6.13 8.97
C GLY A 136 0.23 6.90 7.65
N ILE A 137 0.03 6.15 6.57
CA ILE A 137 -0.21 6.66 5.21
C ILE A 137 -1.66 6.39 4.86
N VAL A 138 -2.34 7.38 4.25
CA VAL A 138 -3.71 7.22 3.77
C VAL A 138 -3.78 7.52 2.29
N LEU A 139 -4.32 6.59 1.51
CA LEU A 139 -4.59 6.75 0.09
C LEU A 139 -6.10 6.86 -0.12
N GLU A 140 -6.59 8.02 -0.56
CA GLU A 140 -7.99 8.19 -0.93
C GLU A 140 -8.35 7.48 -2.26
N GLU A 141 -7.36 7.28 -3.12
CA GLU A 141 -7.39 6.43 -4.31
C GLU A 141 -6.05 5.73 -4.51
N SER A 142 -6.07 4.49 -5.00
CA SER A 142 -4.87 3.66 -5.19
C SER A 142 -4.53 3.53 -6.68
N ASN A 143 -3.91 4.56 -7.27
CA ASN A 143 -3.61 4.59 -8.71
C ASN A 143 -2.15 4.97 -8.99
N ARG A 144 -1.37 3.98 -9.40
CA ARG A 144 0.06 4.05 -9.73
C ARG A 144 0.87 4.66 -8.59
N ILE A 145 0.79 4.09 -7.40
CA ILE A 145 1.49 4.58 -6.20
C ILE A 145 2.50 3.52 -5.77
N THR A 146 3.69 3.96 -5.38
CA THR A 146 4.70 3.08 -4.76
C THR A 146 4.96 3.52 -3.32
N ILE A 147 4.94 2.57 -2.40
CA ILE A 147 5.34 2.72 -1.00
C ILE A 147 6.36 1.63 -0.70
N SER A 148 7.62 1.98 -0.48
CA SER A 148 8.66 0.98 -0.25
C SER A 148 9.76 1.38 0.71
N ASN A 149 10.46 0.38 1.23
CA ASN A 149 11.63 0.53 2.11
C ASN A 149 11.39 1.42 3.33
N SER A 150 10.14 1.56 3.77
CA SER A 150 9.76 2.45 4.86
C SER A 150 9.63 1.67 6.18
N TYR A 151 9.85 2.36 7.29
CA TYR A 151 9.65 1.82 8.64
C TYR A 151 8.39 2.41 9.27
N PHE A 152 7.54 1.57 9.84
CA PHE A 152 6.30 1.94 10.52
C PHE A 152 6.37 1.45 11.97
N LEU A 153 6.32 2.39 12.91
CA LEU A 153 6.36 2.11 14.35
C LEU A 153 5.01 2.43 15.01
N GLY A 154 4.68 1.70 16.07
CA GLY A 154 3.61 2.08 16.99
C GLY A 154 2.22 1.85 16.40
N ASP A 155 2.01 0.71 15.75
CA ASP A 155 0.79 0.36 15.04
C ASP A 155 0.46 1.28 13.84
N ALA A 156 1.45 2.02 13.33
CA ALA A 156 1.30 2.77 12.08
C ALA A 156 1.02 1.82 10.90
N PHE A 157 0.05 2.17 10.06
CA PHE A 157 -0.41 1.34 8.94
C PHE A 157 -0.63 2.16 7.67
N ILE A 158 -0.84 1.46 6.57
CA ILE A 158 -1.26 2.04 5.29
C ILE A 158 -2.75 1.78 5.08
N LEU A 159 -3.54 2.84 4.90
CA LEU A 159 -4.98 2.75 4.61
C LEU A 159 -5.23 2.98 3.12
N LEU A 160 -5.83 1.99 2.47
CA LEU A 160 -6.34 2.08 1.11
C LEU A 160 -7.84 2.34 1.16
N LYS A 161 -8.28 3.48 0.64
CA LYS A 161 -9.70 3.72 0.38
C LYS A 161 -10.01 3.40 -1.07
N ALA A 162 -11.15 2.77 -1.31
CA ALA A 162 -11.58 2.38 -2.64
C ALA A 162 -11.87 3.57 -3.59
N GLY A 163 -12.01 4.78 -3.04
CA GLY A 163 -12.39 5.97 -3.80
C GLY A 163 -13.76 5.81 -4.46
N THR A 164 -14.02 6.58 -5.52
CA THR A 164 -15.27 6.45 -6.30
C THR A 164 -15.21 5.40 -7.39
N SER A 165 -14.00 5.05 -7.86
CA SER A 165 -13.81 4.07 -8.94
C SER A 165 -13.77 2.63 -8.45
N GLY A 166 -13.60 2.39 -7.15
CA GLY A 166 -13.43 1.04 -6.60
C GLY A 166 -12.17 0.35 -7.11
N THR A 167 -11.18 1.09 -7.61
CA THR A 167 -10.05 0.53 -8.36
C THR A 167 -8.75 0.67 -7.56
N ALA A 168 -8.02 -0.44 -7.43
CA ALA A 168 -6.59 -0.44 -7.11
C ALA A 168 -5.81 -0.78 -8.38
N PHE A 169 -5.03 0.17 -8.89
CA PHE A 169 -4.29 0.02 -10.14
C PHE A 169 -2.83 0.42 -9.96
N GLY A 170 -1.88 -0.43 -10.35
CA GLY A 170 -0.45 -0.10 -10.33
C GLY A 170 0.10 0.24 -8.94
N LEU A 171 -0.53 -0.24 -7.88
CA LEU A 171 -0.11 0.01 -6.50
C LEU A 171 0.99 -0.98 -6.10
N SER A 172 2.09 -0.50 -5.53
CA SER A 172 3.16 -1.34 -4.97
C SER A 172 3.43 -0.95 -3.52
N ILE A 173 3.21 -1.88 -2.59
CA ILE A 173 3.55 -1.73 -1.16
C ILE A 173 4.49 -2.88 -0.81
N VAL A 174 5.80 -2.61 -0.83
CA VAL A 174 6.83 -3.66 -0.76
C VAL A 174 8.02 -3.28 0.10
N ASP A 175 8.68 -4.28 0.68
CA ASP A 175 9.95 -4.12 1.41
C ASP A 175 9.85 -3.16 2.61
N ASN A 176 8.66 -3.03 3.21
CA ASN A 176 8.48 -2.21 4.42
C ASN A 176 8.60 -3.05 5.69
N ILE A 177 8.96 -2.38 6.79
CA ILE A 177 9.06 -2.98 8.12
C ILE A 177 7.99 -2.35 9.01
N PHE A 178 7.21 -3.18 9.70
CA PHE A 178 6.16 -2.76 10.61
C PHE A 178 6.42 -3.28 12.03
N THR A 179 6.23 -2.44 13.04
CA THR A 179 6.35 -2.80 14.46
C THR A 179 5.19 -2.22 15.25
N GLY A 180 4.49 -3.06 16.00
CA GLY A 180 3.28 -2.69 16.72
C GLY A 180 3.14 -3.34 18.08
N SER A 181 1.91 -3.34 18.60
CA SER A 181 1.57 -3.63 20.00
C SER A 181 0.95 -5.01 20.26
N ASP A 182 1.01 -5.93 19.29
CA ASP A 182 0.36 -7.25 19.34
C ASP A 182 -1.19 -7.22 19.38
N HIS A 183 -1.81 -6.07 19.16
CA HIS A 183 -3.28 -5.94 19.10
C HIS A 183 -3.90 -6.36 17.75
N GLY A 184 -3.12 -6.97 16.85
CA GLY A 184 -3.61 -7.48 15.57
C GLY A 184 -3.91 -6.41 14.52
N VAL A 185 -3.37 -5.19 14.68
CA VAL A 185 -3.54 -4.11 13.68
C VAL A 185 -2.94 -4.54 12.34
N PRO A 186 -3.70 -4.54 11.24
CA PRO A 186 -3.17 -4.91 9.93
C PRO A 186 -2.19 -3.87 9.38
N ILE A 187 -1.08 -4.31 8.80
CA ILE A 187 -0.07 -3.43 8.18
C ILE A 187 -0.62 -2.61 7.01
N VAL A 188 -1.57 -3.20 6.27
CA VAL A 188 -2.32 -2.58 5.19
C VAL A 188 -3.78 -2.87 5.40
N GLN A 189 -4.61 -1.84 5.32
CA GLN A 189 -6.05 -1.92 5.50
C GLN A 189 -6.74 -1.48 4.22
N ALA A 190 -7.79 -2.22 3.83
CA ALA A 190 -8.66 -1.85 2.72
C ALA A 190 -10.02 -1.39 3.26
N GLN A 191 -10.44 -0.18 2.90
CA GLN A 191 -11.71 0.40 3.28
C GLN A 191 -12.57 0.65 2.04
N GLY A 192 -13.79 0.10 2.07
CA GLY A 192 -14.71 0.12 0.93
C GLY A 192 -14.53 -1.08 0.00
N THR A 193 -15.29 -1.09 -1.09
CA THR A 193 -15.31 -2.20 -2.04
C THR A 193 -14.38 -1.93 -3.21
N PHE A 194 -13.40 -2.81 -3.41
CA PHE A 194 -12.53 -2.78 -4.58
C PHE A 194 -13.09 -3.74 -5.64
N SER A 195 -13.68 -3.20 -6.70
CA SER A 195 -14.26 -3.95 -7.81
C SER A 195 -13.23 -4.35 -8.88
N LEU A 196 -12.09 -3.65 -8.93
CA LEU A 196 -11.00 -3.91 -9.86
C LEU A 196 -9.66 -3.82 -9.13
N VAL A 197 -8.85 -4.87 -9.24
CA VAL A 197 -7.48 -4.89 -8.72
C VAL A 197 -6.57 -5.24 -9.89
N LYS A 198 -5.72 -4.32 -10.32
CA LYS A 198 -4.87 -4.49 -11.50
C LYS A 198 -3.44 -4.07 -11.19
N GLN A 199 -2.46 -4.88 -11.56
CA GLN A 199 -1.04 -4.59 -11.34
C GLN A 199 -0.75 -4.10 -9.91
N THR A 200 -1.45 -4.66 -8.92
CA THR A 200 -1.39 -4.22 -7.53
C THR A 200 -0.72 -5.28 -6.68
N ARG A 201 0.37 -4.91 -6.02
CA ARG A 201 1.17 -5.81 -5.19
C ARG A 201 1.33 -5.25 -3.79
N VAL A 202 0.95 -6.05 -2.80
CA VAL A 202 1.32 -5.85 -1.40
C VAL A 202 2.09 -7.10 -0.99
N ASP A 203 3.40 -7.01 -0.82
CA ASP A 203 4.24 -8.20 -0.67
C ASP A 203 5.59 -7.88 -0.04
N ASP A 204 6.32 -8.89 0.41
CA ASP A 204 7.67 -8.75 0.98
C ASP A 204 7.77 -7.71 2.12
N ASN A 205 6.67 -7.50 2.84
CA ASN A 205 6.65 -6.68 4.05
C ASN A 205 6.89 -7.56 5.28
N SER A 206 7.61 -7.04 6.27
CA SER A 206 7.83 -7.71 7.54
C SER A 206 7.06 -7.02 8.66
N ALA A 207 6.54 -7.80 9.61
CA ALA A 207 5.78 -7.28 10.73
C ALA A 207 6.16 -7.99 12.03
N ALA A 208 6.35 -7.22 13.09
CA ALA A 208 6.40 -7.69 14.48
C ALA A 208 5.28 -6.99 15.26
N GLY A 209 4.45 -7.76 15.98
CA GLY A 209 3.31 -7.21 16.73
C GLY A 209 2.16 -6.63 15.89
N MET A 210 2.12 -6.91 14.59
CA MET A 210 1.07 -6.46 13.67
C MET A 210 0.65 -7.60 12.73
N ALA A 211 -0.55 -7.52 12.17
CA ALA A 211 -1.06 -8.54 11.26
C ALA A 211 -0.59 -8.29 9.82
N LEU A 212 0.14 -9.25 9.25
CA LEU A 212 0.53 -9.23 7.85
C LEU A 212 -0.72 -9.25 6.94
N ARG A 213 -0.64 -8.48 5.85
CA ARG A 213 -1.61 -8.47 4.75
C ARG A 213 -0.84 -8.43 3.43
N SER A 214 -1.33 -9.17 2.45
CA SER A 214 -0.66 -9.31 1.16
C SER A 214 -1.68 -9.54 0.03
N THR A 215 -1.25 -9.28 -1.21
CA THR A 215 -1.97 -9.72 -2.41
C THR A 215 -1.59 -11.14 -2.84
N ARG A 216 -0.57 -11.73 -2.22
CA ARG A 216 -0.11 -13.10 -2.49
C ARG A 216 0.00 -13.89 -1.21
N ALA A 217 -0.43 -15.14 -1.23
CA ALA A 217 -0.38 -15.99 -0.04
C ALA A 217 0.01 -17.41 -0.41
N ARG A 218 0.74 -18.06 0.51
CA ARG A 218 1.04 -19.49 0.46
C ARG A 218 0.63 -20.13 1.78
N VAL A 219 -0.02 -21.28 1.71
CA VAL A 219 -0.47 -22.03 2.89
C VAL A 219 -0.51 -23.51 2.58
N SER A 220 -0.31 -24.35 3.59
CA SER A 220 -0.48 -25.81 3.46
C SER A 220 -1.52 -26.31 4.44
N VAL A 221 -2.37 -27.22 3.99
CA VAL A 221 -3.38 -27.89 4.81
C VAL A 221 -3.11 -29.38 4.74
N SER A 222 -2.98 -30.04 5.89
CA SER A 222 -2.71 -31.47 5.99
C SER A 222 -3.86 -32.20 6.68
N GLY A 223 -4.12 -33.44 6.27
CA GLY A 223 -5.05 -34.33 6.98
C GLY A 223 -5.52 -35.51 6.15
N PHE A 224 -6.17 -36.45 6.83
CA PHE A 224 -6.86 -37.58 6.22
C PHE A 224 -8.29 -37.20 5.85
N GLY A 225 -8.65 -37.37 4.58
CA GLY A 225 -9.99 -37.08 4.10
C GLY A 225 -10.03 -37.02 2.58
N ASN A 226 -11.11 -36.47 2.05
CA ASN A 226 -11.31 -36.25 0.62
C ASN A 226 -11.44 -34.76 0.25
N SER A 227 -11.15 -33.86 1.19
CA SER A 227 -11.30 -32.42 1.02
C SER A 227 -10.33 -31.66 1.92
N TRP A 228 -9.67 -30.65 1.36
CA TRP A 228 -8.74 -29.75 2.05
C TRP A 228 -9.11 -28.31 1.70
N THR A 229 -9.50 -27.54 2.71
CA THR A 229 -9.88 -26.13 2.56
C THR A 229 -8.87 -25.24 3.25
N ALA A 230 -8.32 -24.27 2.52
CA ALA A 230 -7.50 -23.20 3.06
C ALA A 230 -8.35 -21.93 3.19
N ASP A 231 -8.34 -21.29 4.37
CA ASP A 231 -8.87 -19.95 4.57
C ASP A 231 -7.72 -18.93 4.63
N LEU A 232 -7.73 -17.99 3.68
CA LEU A 232 -6.73 -16.96 3.53
C LEU A 232 -7.27 -15.55 3.84
N SER A 233 -8.45 -15.45 4.44
CA SER A 233 -9.08 -14.17 4.83
C SER A 233 -8.21 -13.31 5.75
N HIS A 234 -7.35 -13.94 6.56
CA HIS A 234 -6.40 -13.26 7.44
C HIS A 234 -5.10 -12.82 6.75
N VAL A 235 -4.89 -13.14 5.48
CA VAL A 235 -3.67 -12.76 4.74
C VAL A 235 -4.02 -11.91 3.53
N LEU A 236 -5.01 -12.33 2.76
CA LEU A 236 -5.40 -11.68 1.52
C LEU A 236 -6.11 -10.34 1.78
N LEU A 237 -5.69 -9.31 1.06
CA LEU A 237 -6.14 -7.94 1.26
C LEU A 237 -7.51 -7.65 0.64
N PHE A 238 -7.84 -8.27 -0.49
CA PHE A 238 -9.04 -7.96 -1.27
C PHE A 238 -9.99 -9.16 -1.35
N PRO A 239 -11.01 -9.25 -0.48
CA PRO A 239 -11.96 -10.36 -0.52
C PRO A 239 -12.61 -10.51 -1.90
N GLY A 240 -12.64 -11.73 -2.44
CA GLY A 240 -13.25 -12.03 -3.74
C GLY A 240 -12.38 -11.70 -4.95
N ALA A 241 -11.21 -11.07 -4.76
CA ALA A 241 -10.33 -10.68 -5.85
C ALA A 241 -9.24 -11.72 -6.17
N VAL A 242 -9.56 -13.02 -6.08
CA VAL A 242 -8.60 -14.08 -6.42
C VAL A 242 -8.47 -14.20 -7.93
N ALA A 243 -7.29 -13.85 -8.47
CA ALA A 243 -7.00 -13.89 -9.90
C ALA A 243 -6.40 -15.22 -10.33
N HIS A 244 -5.53 -15.80 -9.49
CA HIS A 244 -4.85 -17.06 -9.81
C HIS A 244 -4.70 -17.95 -8.57
N VAL A 245 -4.82 -19.26 -8.78
CA VAL A 245 -4.59 -20.29 -7.76
C VAL A 245 -3.75 -21.40 -8.37
N GLN A 246 -2.69 -21.77 -7.68
CA GLN A 246 -1.93 -23.00 -7.91
C GLN A 246 -1.97 -23.84 -6.64
N TYR A 247 -1.98 -25.16 -6.80
CA TYR A 247 -1.83 -26.07 -5.68
C TYR A 247 -0.92 -27.23 -6.03
N SER A 248 -0.30 -27.80 -5.00
CA SER A 248 0.38 -29.09 -5.06
C SER A 248 -0.29 -30.06 -4.10
N PHE A 249 -0.32 -31.34 -4.47
CA PHE A 249 -0.97 -32.40 -3.72
C PHE A 249 0.06 -33.48 -3.41
N TYR A 250 0.37 -33.66 -2.13
CA TYR A 250 1.38 -34.62 -1.67
C TYR A 250 0.75 -35.67 -0.76
N THR A 251 1.00 -36.96 -1.03
CA THR A 251 0.47 -38.09 -0.27
C THR A 251 1.62 -38.96 0.27
N PRO A 252 2.00 -38.81 1.56
CA PRO A 252 3.17 -39.49 2.11
C PRO A 252 3.08 -41.03 2.06
N GLN A 253 1.86 -41.57 2.14
CA GLN A 253 1.58 -43.01 2.27
C GLN A 253 1.67 -43.79 0.94
N LEU A 254 1.87 -43.12 -0.19
CA LEU A 254 2.06 -43.76 -1.50
C LEU A 254 3.52 -44.23 -1.74
N ASN A 255 4.37 -44.17 -0.72
CA ASN A 255 5.74 -44.67 -0.77
C ASN A 255 5.80 -46.22 -0.81
N ALA A 256 5.86 -46.74 -2.04
CA ALA A 256 6.74 -47.81 -2.54
C ALA A 256 6.65 -49.27 -2.03
N THR A 257 5.71 -49.67 -1.17
CA THR A 257 5.58 -51.12 -0.80
C THR A 257 4.35 -51.83 -1.36
N ASN A 258 3.31 -51.09 -1.78
CA ASN A 258 2.10 -51.66 -2.39
C ASN A 258 2.02 -51.24 -3.85
N ALA A 259 2.41 -52.12 -4.77
CA ALA A 259 2.34 -51.92 -6.23
C ALA A 259 0.91 -51.67 -6.78
N THR A 260 -0.11 -51.68 -5.92
CA THR A 260 -1.52 -51.41 -6.22
C THR A 260 -2.01 -50.05 -5.72
N ALA A 261 -1.19 -49.29 -4.97
CA ALA A 261 -1.57 -47.97 -4.49
C ALA A 261 -1.49 -46.96 -5.65
N THR A 262 -2.65 -46.63 -6.22
CA THR A 262 -2.77 -45.60 -7.27
C THR A 262 -2.91 -44.22 -6.65
N PHE A 263 -2.24 -43.24 -7.26
CA PHE A 263 -2.38 -41.84 -6.86
C PHE A 263 -3.85 -41.37 -6.99
N PRO A 264 -4.41 -40.65 -6.01
CA PRO A 264 -5.80 -40.22 -6.06
C PRO A 264 -6.02 -39.21 -7.19
N GLN A 265 -7.18 -39.26 -7.82
CA GLN A 265 -7.60 -38.16 -8.69
C GLN A 265 -8.01 -36.99 -7.81
N HIS A 266 -7.50 -35.80 -8.11
CA HIS A 266 -7.78 -34.60 -7.33
C HIS A 266 -8.03 -33.40 -8.23
N ALA A 267 -8.85 -32.48 -7.75
CA ALA A 267 -9.18 -31.27 -8.46
C ALA A 267 -9.44 -30.10 -7.51
N LEU A 268 -9.19 -28.89 -8.00
CA LEU A 268 -9.71 -27.68 -7.38
C LEU A 268 -11.24 -27.70 -7.49
N GLN A 269 -11.93 -27.65 -6.36
CA GLN A 269 -13.40 -27.68 -6.31
C GLN A 269 -13.99 -26.28 -6.35
N SER A 270 -13.48 -25.36 -5.53
CA SER A 270 -14.07 -24.03 -5.37
C SER A 270 -13.05 -22.98 -4.93
N ILE A 271 -13.35 -21.73 -5.29
CA ILE A 271 -12.73 -20.52 -4.78
C ILE A 271 -13.88 -19.59 -4.36
N THR A 272 -13.96 -19.26 -3.07
CA THR A 272 -15.01 -18.42 -2.52
C THR A 272 -14.42 -17.32 -1.65
N SER A 273 -14.52 -16.06 -2.07
CA SER A 273 -13.95 -14.89 -1.39
C SER A 273 -12.45 -14.97 -1.14
N SER A 274 -12.03 -15.72 -0.11
CA SER A 274 -10.64 -15.99 0.26
C SER A 274 -10.40 -17.45 0.69
N SER A 275 -11.36 -18.34 0.44
CA SER A 275 -11.27 -19.77 0.77
C SER A 275 -11.13 -20.60 -0.49
N ILE A 276 -10.26 -21.61 -0.45
CA ILE A 276 -9.93 -22.46 -1.59
C ILE A 276 -10.05 -23.91 -1.16
N THR A 277 -10.80 -24.71 -1.91
CA THR A 277 -11.02 -26.13 -1.60
C THR A 277 -10.49 -27.00 -2.73
N VAL A 278 -9.66 -27.98 -2.37
CA VAL A 278 -9.25 -29.09 -3.24
C VAL A 278 -9.88 -30.37 -2.72
N VAL A 279 -10.38 -31.21 -3.62
CA VAL A 279 -10.98 -32.51 -3.28
C VAL A 279 -10.28 -33.64 -4.00
N SER A 280 -10.43 -34.85 -3.48
CA SER A 280 -10.01 -36.09 -4.11
C SER A 280 -11.17 -37.06 -4.31
N ASP A 281 -11.00 -38.00 -5.24
CA ASP A 281 -11.96 -39.06 -5.55
C ASP A 281 -12.17 -40.06 -4.39
N ARG A 282 -11.20 -40.15 -3.49
CA ARG A 282 -11.22 -41.05 -2.32
C ARG A 282 -10.50 -40.45 -1.12
N PRO A 283 -10.79 -40.92 0.10
CA PRO A 283 -10.06 -40.53 1.29
C PRO A 283 -8.58 -40.91 1.21
N VAL A 284 -7.70 -39.95 1.44
CA VAL A 284 -6.25 -40.14 1.54
C VAL A 284 -5.69 -39.25 2.63
N ASP A 285 -4.55 -39.62 3.19
CA ASP A 285 -3.74 -38.72 4.01
C ASP A 285 -2.88 -37.87 3.07
N ALA A 286 -3.12 -36.56 3.03
CA ALA A 286 -2.45 -35.65 2.12
C ALA A 286 -2.10 -34.31 2.75
N VAL A 287 -1.10 -33.67 2.15
CA VAL A 287 -0.76 -32.25 2.34
C VAL A 287 -1.06 -31.54 1.02
N VAL A 288 -1.93 -30.54 1.09
CA VAL A 288 -2.25 -29.67 -0.05
C VAL A 288 -1.65 -28.30 0.20
N SER A 289 -0.70 -27.89 -0.64
CA SER A 289 -0.08 -26.57 -0.55
C SER A 289 -0.64 -25.66 -1.63
N PHE A 290 -1.15 -24.50 -1.24
CA PHE A 290 -1.77 -23.50 -2.10
C PHE A 290 -0.83 -22.30 -2.31
N SER A 291 -0.86 -21.73 -3.51
CA SER A 291 -0.29 -20.42 -3.84
C SER A 291 -1.36 -19.59 -4.53
N VAL A 292 -1.63 -18.39 -4.01
CA VAL A 292 -2.77 -17.55 -4.41
C VAL A 292 -2.28 -16.15 -4.76
N ASP A 293 -2.86 -15.57 -5.81
CA ASP A 293 -2.53 -14.23 -6.29
C ASP A 293 -3.79 -13.38 -6.55
N GLN A 294 -3.82 -12.16 -6.02
CA GLN A 294 -4.87 -11.14 -6.20
C GLN A 294 -4.43 -9.94 -7.02
N SER A 295 -3.23 -9.97 -7.58
CA SER A 295 -2.58 -8.76 -8.11
C SER A 295 -3.23 -8.22 -9.39
N SER A 296 -4.03 -9.04 -10.08
CA SER A 296 -4.70 -8.71 -11.34
C SER A 296 -6.07 -9.39 -11.48
N TYR A 297 -7.02 -9.05 -10.60
CA TYR A 297 -8.40 -9.52 -10.64
C TYR A 297 -9.33 -8.58 -11.42
N GLY A 298 -10.18 -9.14 -12.29
CA GLY A 298 -11.05 -8.38 -13.18
C GLY A 298 -10.33 -7.80 -14.42
N ASP A 299 -9.04 -8.13 -14.60
CA ASP A 299 -8.25 -7.70 -15.75
C ASP A 299 -8.42 -8.68 -16.93
N ASN A 300 -9.45 -8.45 -17.74
CA ASN A 300 -9.74 -9.26 -18.94
C ASN A 300 -8.72 -9.04 -20.08
N GLU A 301 -7.73 -8.15 -19.93
CA GLU A 301 -6.73 -7.89 -20.98
C GLU A 301 -5.84 -9.10 -21.29
N MET A 302 -5.66 -10.04 -20.34
CA MET A 302 -4.97 -11.30 -20.64
C MET A 302 -5.76 -12.20 -21.60
N GLN A 303 -7.09 -12.09 -21.70
CA GLN A 303 -7.85 -12.79 -22.76
C GLN A 303 -7.65 -12.13 -24.14
N ASN A 304 -7.39 -10.82 -24.18
CA ASN A 304 -7.18 -10.09 -25.44
C ASN A 304 -5.77 -10.28 -26.02
N MET A 305 -4.76 -10.60 -25.22
CA MET A 305 -3.41 -10.91 -25.73
C MET A 305 -3.33 -12.24 -26.51
N TYR A 306 -4.24 -13.18 -26.27
CA TYR A 306 -4.31 -14.45 -27.03
C TYR A 306 -5.22 -14.37 -28.28
N HIS A 307 -5.86 -13.23 -28.53
CA HIS A 307 -6.70 -12.99 -29.73
C HIS A 307 -5.99 -12.23 -30.87
N VAL A 308 -4.65 -12.12 -30.83
CA VAL A 308 -3.87 -11.66 -31.99
C VAL A 308 -3.44 -12.85 -32.85
N THR A 309 -4.40 -13.46 -33.54
CA THR A 309 -4.12 -14.23 -34.76
C THR A 309 -5.18 -13.92 -35.82
N SER A 310 -4.72 -13.48 -36.99
CA SER A 310 -5.42 -13.39 -38.29
C SER A 310 -6.26 -12.14 -38.64
N ARG A 311 -5.74 -10.92 -38.47
CA ARG A 311 -6.10 -9.83 -39.39
C ARG A 311 -4.86 -9.18 -39.98
N GLY A 312 -4.78 -9.25 -41.31
CA GLY A 312 -3.61 -8.94 -42.12
C GLY A 312 -3.08 -7.53 -41.92
N LEU A 313 -1.75 -7.43 -41.96
CA LEU A 313 -1.01 -6.20 -42.16
C LEU A 313 -1.48 -5.52 -43.46
N GLN A 314 -2.24 -4.42 -43.34
CA GLN A 314 -2.25 -3.38 -44.36
C GLN A 314 -1.30 -2.27 -43.88
N MET A 315 -0.16 -2.15 -44.56
CA MET A 315 0.72 -1.00 -44.41
C MET A 315 0.02 0.24 -44.96
N ALA A 316 -0.10 1.29 -44.14
CA ALA A 316 -0.45 2.62 -44.62
C ALA A 316 0.82 3.33 -45.11
N PRO A 317 0.78 4.06 -46.24
CA PRO A 317 1.95 4.77 -46.74
C PRO A 317 2.23 6.02 -45.91
N LEU A 318 3.52 6.25 -45.63
CA LEU A 318 4.06 7.48 -45.08
C LEU A 318 3.78 8.64 -46.04
N LYS A 319 3.19 9.72 -45.53
CA LYS A 319 3.20 11.03 -46.21
C LYS A 319 4.33 11.88 -45.61
N HIS A 320 5.13 12.41 -46.52
CA HIS A 320 6.14 13.45 -46.29
C HIS A 320 5.52 14.75 -45.80
#